data_AF-A0A8H9E0L6-F1
#
_entry.id   AF-A0A8H9E0L6-F1
#
_cell.length_a   1.000
_cell.length_b   1.000
_cell.length_c   1.000
_cell.angle_alpha   90.00
_cell.angle_beta   90.00
_cell.angle_gamma   90.00
#
_symmetry.space_group_name_H-M   'P 1'
#
loop_
_entity.id
_entity.type
_entity.pdbx_description
1 polymer ?
#
loop_
_entity_poly.entity_id
_entity_poly.type
_entity_poly.pdbx_seq_one_letter_code
_entity_poly.pdbx_strand_id
1 'polypeptide(L)'
;MFSELVKEFHKKGIPTDKPDFYDHPNFIKEEQRDPSYLIKFAKFVAEKPYSNDYIEKAESIIFDVAKILSKQLLDNGCQGACVDISGILARILELKGIWCACIKGSCTIDFPQKSNEKTTYFWSSDHGEFTAGHAWVFAPPFSIVDISLKQQLYTGTKKIISLKLSW
;
A
#
# COMPACT_ATOMS: atom_id res chain seq x y z
N MET A 1 -20.83 -9.46 1.70
CA MET A 1 -19.86 -8.35 1.59
C MET A 1 -19.17 -8.32 0.22
N PHE A 2 -18.21 -9.20 -0.13
CA PHE A 2 -17.63 -9.24 -1.50
C PHE A 2 -18.67 -9.31 -2.64
N SER A 3 -19.64 -10.23 -2.54
CA SER A 3 -20.69 -10.38 -3.56
C SER A 3 -21.61 -9.16 -3.68
N GLU A 4 -21.74 -8.35 -2.63
CA GLU A 4 -22.50 -7.10 -2.65
C GLU A 4 -21.72 -6.00 -3.36
N LEU A 5 -20.40 -5.92 -3.12
CA LEU A 5 -19.50 -5.01 -3.85
C LEU A 5 -19.53 -5.30 -5.35
N VAL A 6 -19.41 -6.57 -5.76
CA VAL A 6 -19.51 -6.98 -7.17
C VAL A 6 -20.84 -6.54 -7.79
N LYS A 7 -21.96 -6.79 -7.10
CA LYS A 7 -23.29 -6.39 -7.59
C LYS A 7 -23.41 -4.87 -7.73
N GLU A 8 -22.87 -4.11 -6.78
CA GLU A 8 -22.89 -2.66 -6.83
C GLU A 8 -22.08 -2.13 -8.03
N PHE A 9 -20.85 -2.61 -8.20
CA PHE A 9 -19.98 -2.22 -9.32
C PHE A 9 -20.64 -2.56 -10.67
N HIS A 10 -21.17 -3.78 -10.82
CA HIS A 10 -21.88 -4.17 -12.04
C HIS A 10 -23.13 -3.31 -12.30
N LYS A 11 -23.92 -2.98 -11.27
CA LYS A 11 -25.09 -2.10 -11.40
C LYS A 11 -24.71 -0.70 -11.90
N LYS A 12 -23.50 -0.24 -11.58
CA LYS A 12 -22.92 1.04 -12.02
C LYS A 12 -22.13 0.93 -13.33
N GLY A 13 -22.11 -0.25 -13.97
CA GLY A 13 -21.35 -0.49 -15.19
C GLY A 13 -19.85 -0.35 -14.99
N ILE A 14 -19.34 -0.80 -13.84
CA ILE A 14 -17.91 -0.84 -13.51
C ILE A 14 -17.47 -2.32 -13.64
N PRO A 15 -16.51 -2.64 -14.54
CA PRO A 15 -15.99 -3.99 -14.67
C PRO A 15 -15.12 -4.36 -13.46
N THR A 16 -15.07 -5.63 -13.09
CA THR A 16 -14.28 -6.11 -11.92
C THR A 16 -13.30 -7.22 -12.29
N ASP A 17 -12.90 -7.28 -13.56
CA ASP A 17 -12.07 -8.34 -14.15
C ASP A 17 -10.56 -8.05 -14.07
N LYS A 18 -10.17 -6.80 -13.81
CA LYS A 18 -8.76 -6.36 -13.78
C LYS A 18 -8.41 -5.54 -12.54
N PRO A 19 -7.16 -5.62 -12.04
CA PRO A 19 -6.72 -4.93 -10.83
C PRO A 19 -6.90 -3.40 -10.83
N ASP A 20 -6.83 -2.78 -12.00
CA ASP A 20 -6.86 -1.33 -12.22
C ASP A 20 -8.27 -0.79 -12.49
N PHE A 21 -9.34 -1.56 -12.21
CA PHE A 21 -10.70 -1.14 -12.59
C PHE A 21 -11.17 0.14 -11.90
N TYR A 22 -10.52 0.58 -10.83
CA TYR A 22 -10.81 1.87 -10.21
C TYR A 22 -10.48 3.06 -11.12
N ASP A 23 -9.65 2.86 -12.16
CA ASP A 23 -9.41 3.84 -13.22
C ASP A 23 -10.55 3.89 -14.27
N HIS A 24 -11.54 2.98 -14.18
CA HIS A 24 -12.66 2.97 -15.12
C HIS A 24 -13.47 4.28 -15.00
N PRO A 25 -13.91 4.90 -16.12
CA PRO A 25 -14.61 6.19 -16.06
C PRO A 25 -15.86 6.20 -15.16
N ASN A 26 -16.56 5.07 -15.05
CA ASN A 26 -17.72 4.99 -14.14
C ASN A 26 -17.31 4.87 -12.67
N PHE A 27 -16.14 4.32 -12.35
CA PHE A 27 -15.63 4.33 -10.97
C PHE A 27 -15.21 5.75 -10.59
N ILE A 28 -14.44 6.42 -11.45
CA ILE A 28 -13.99 7.81 -11.25
C ILE A 28 -15.18 8.74 -11.03
N LYS A 29 -16.29 8.58 -11.79
CA LYS A 29 -17.52 9.36 -11.59
C LYS A 29 -18.13 9.20 -10.21
N GLU A 30 -18.03 8.01 -9.62
CA GLU A 30 -18.56 7.74 -8.28
C GLU A 30 -17.61 8.26 -7.20
N GLU A 31 -16.30 8.10 -7.39
CA GLU A 31 -15.28 8.67 -6.51
C GLU A 31 -15.31 10.21 -6.47
N GLN A 32 -15.54 10.87 -7.61
CA GLN A 32 -15.70 12.33 -7.66
C GLN A 32 -16.92 12.82 -6.88
N ARG A 33 -17.95 11.98 -6.71
CA ARG A 33 -19.14 12.29 -5.90
C ARG A 33 -18.91 12.00 -4.43
N ASP A 34 -18.15 10.95 -4.14
CA ASP A 34 -17.82 10.48 -2.81
C ASP A 34 -16.36 10.00 -2.78
N PRO A 35 -15.41 10.81 -2.28
CA PRO A 35 -14.00 10.41 -2.21
C PRO A 35 -13.74 9.13 -1.41
N SER A 36 -14.68 8.75 -0.51
CA SER A 36 -14.57 7.49 0.24
C SER A 36 -14.89 6.25 -0.62
N TYR A 37 -15.38 6.42 -1.85
CA TYR A 37 -15.71 5.34 -2.76
C TYR A 37 -14.51 4.44 -3.07
N LEU A 38 -13.29 4.99 -3.06
CA LEU A 38 -12.04 4.23 -3.23
C LEU A 38 -11.85 3.16 -2.13
N ILE A 39 -12.40 3.37 -0.94
CA ILE A 39 -12.37 2.38 0.15
C ILE A 39 -13.10 1.09 -0.27
N LYS A 40 -14.11 1.19 -1.14
CA LYS A 40 -14.83 0.01 -1.65
C LYS A 40 -13.94 -0.85 -2.54
N PHE A 41 -13.05 -0.24 -3.33
CA PHE A 41 -12.05 -0.97 -4.10
C PHE A 41 -11.07 -1.69 -3.16
N ALA A 42 -10.55 -1.01 -2.14
CA ALA A 42 -9.67 -1.65 -1.16
C ALA A 42 -10.34 -2.84 -0.46
N LYS A 43 -11.62 -2.71 -0.07
CA LYS A 43 -12.42 -3.81 0.48
C LYS A 43 -12.63 -4.95 -0.52
N PHE A 44 -12.88 -4.63 -1.78
CA PHE A 44 -12.98 -5.64 -2.83
C PHE A 44 -11.70 -6.46 -2.93
N VAL A 45 -10.53 -5.82 -2.98
CA VAL A 45 -9.23 -6.49 -3.04
C VAL A 45 -9.01 -7.36 -1.80
N ALA A 46 -9.38 -6.89 -0.61
CA ALA A 46 -9.20 -7.61 0.65
C ALA A 46 -10.10 -8.86 0.77
N GLU A 47 -11.32 -8.80 0.25
CA GLU A 47 -12.30 -9.89 0.39
C GLU A 47 -12.41 -10.80 -0.82
N LYS A 48 -11.77 -10.43 -1.94
CA LYS A 48 -11.80 -11.23 -3.16
C LYS A 48 -11.24 -12.62 -2.88
N PRO A 49 -11.93 -13.70 -3.27
CA PRO A 49 -11.34 -15.04 -3.22
C PRO A 49 -10.23 -15.15 -4.26
N TYR A 50 -9.08 -15.65 -3.82
CA TYR A 50 -7.91 -15.90 -4.64
C TYR A 50 -7.64 -17.41 -4.71
N SER A 51 -7.27 -17.91 -5.89
CA SER A 51 -6.82 -19.29 -6.05
C SER A 51 -5.39 -19.45 -5.53
N ASN A 52 -5.01 -20.69 -5.19
CA ASN A 52 -3.63 -20.99 -4.79
C ASN A 52 -2.63 -20.60 -5.88
N ASP A 53 -2.93 -20.92 -7.15
CA ASP A 53 -2.11 -20.53 -8.30
C ASP A 53 -1.88 -19.01 -8.39
N TYR A 54 -2.92 -18.22 -8.08
CA TYR A 54 -2.78 -16.76 -8.03
C TYR A 54 -1.86 -16.37 -6.87
N ILE A 55 -2.05 -16.95 -5.69
CA ILE A 55 -1.28 -16.60 -4.49
C ILE A 55 0.20 -16.88 -4.68
N GLU A 56 0.57 -18.06 -5.17
CA GLU A 56 1.96 -18.44 -5.43
C GLU A 56 2.61 -17.50 -6.45
N LYS A 57 1.89 -17.19 -7.54
CA LYS A 57 2.36 -16.23 -8.55
C LYS A 57 2.50 -14.82 -7.97
N ALA A 58 1.51 -14.37 -7.20
CA ALA A 58 1.49 -13.04 -6.61
C ALA A 58 2.63 -12.87 -5.62
N GLU A 59 2.88 -13.87 -4.78
CA GLU A 59 3.97 -13.85 -3.81
C GLU A 59 5.32 -13.61 -4.48
N SER A 60 5.65 -14.41 -5.50
CA SER A 60 6.89 -14.27 -6.26
C SER A 60 7.01 -12.89 -6.92
N ILE A 61 5.95 -12.43 -7.57
CA ILE A 61 5.95 -11.13 -8.26
C ILE A 61 6.12 -9.97 -7.27
N ILE A 62 5.38 -9.99 -6.16
CA ILE A 62 5.44 -8.96 -5.12
C ILE A 62 6.85 -8.89 -4.55
N PHE A 63 7.45 -10.04 -4.24
CA PHE A 63 8.80 -10.10 -3.69
C PHE A 63 9.83 -9.50 -4.66
N ASP A 64 9.80 -9.89 -5.93
CA ASP A 64 10.75 -9.41 -6.93
C ASP A 64 10.63 -7.91 -7.16
N VAL A 65 9.40 -7.40 -7.31
CA VAL A 65 9.15 -5.97 -7.52
C VAL A 65 9.56 -5.17 -6.29
N ALA A 66 9.17 -5.60 -5.09
CA ALA A 66 9.52 -4.94 -3.85
C ALA A 66 11.05 -4.88 -3.65
N LYS A 67 11.76 -5.95 -3.97
CA LYS A 67 13.22 -6.00 -3.90
C LYS A 67 13.88 -5.02 -4.86
N ILE A 68 13.40 -4.94 -6.10
CA ILE A 68 13.92 -4.00 -7.11
C ILE A 68 13.68 -2.55 -6.67
N LEU A 69 12.45 -2.20 -6.30
CA LEU A 69 12.10 -0.84 -5.89
C LEU A 69 12.78 -0.44 -4.58
N SER A 70 12.91 -1.36 -3.62
CA SER A 70 13.63 -1.07 -2.37
C SER A 70 15.10 -0.75 -2.62
N LYS A 71 15.75 -1.49 -3.54
CA LYS A 71 17.12 -1.17 -3.95
C LYS A 71 17.21 0.22 -4.58
N GLN A 72 16.32 0.54 -5.52
CA GLN A 72 16.28 1.87 -6.15
C GLN A 72 16.03 3.00 -5.16
N LEU A 73 15.16 2.79 -4.17
CA LEU A 73 14.88 3.76 -3.11
C LEU A 73 16.14 4.05 -2.27
N LEU A 74 16.90 3.01 -1.94
CA LEU A 74 18.17 3.14 -1.22
C LEU A 74 19.23 3.87 -2.05
N ASP A 75 19.36 3.52 -3.34
CA ASP A 75 20.36 4.10 -4.24
C ASP A 75 20.10 5.59 -4.50
N ASN A 76 18.83 6.01 -4.57
CA ASN A 76 18.43 7.40 -4.82
C ASN A 76 18.41 8.28 -3.57
N GLY A 77 18.53 7.71 -2.37
CA GLY A 77 18.52 8.46 -1.10
C GLY A 77 17.20 9.20 -0.80
N CYS A 78 16.11 8.86 -1.48
CA CYS A 78 14.82 9.53 -1.30
C CYS A 78 14.24 9.22 0.08
N GLN A 79 14.15 10.24 0.94
CA GLN A 79 13.49 10.16 2.24
C GLN A 79 12.09 10.76 2.17
N GLY A 80 11.14 10.25 2.97
CA GLY A 80 9.76 10.79 3.03
C GLY A 80 8.87 10.49 1.82
N ALA A 81 9.31 9.64 0.88
CA ALA A 81 8.60 9.33 -0.37
C ALA A 81 7.58 8.18 -0.25
N CYS A 82 6.99 7.94 0.92
CA CYS A 82 6.12 6.76 1.15
C CYS A 82 4.89 6.73 0.23
N VAL A 83 4.29 7.90 -0.03
CA VAL A 83 3.13 8.02 -0.92
C VAL A 83 3.53 7.67 -2.36
N ASP A 84 4.59 8.28 -2.88
CA ASP A 84 5.01 8.09 -4.27
C ASP A 84 5.46 6.66 -4.54
N ILE A 85 6.30 6.10 -3.66
CA ILE A 85 6.84 4.76 -3.86
C ILE A 85 5.76 3.68 -3.70
N SER A 86 4.78 3.89 -2.82
CA SER A 86 3.63 3.00 -2.70
C SER A 86 2.75 3.04 -3.94
N GLY A 87 2.56 4.23 -4.53
CA GLY A 87 1.86 4.39 -5.80
C GLY A 87 2.58 3.69 -6.95
N ILE A 88 3.90 3.90 -7.09
CA ILE A 88 4.72 3.22 -8.11
C ILE A 88 4.65 1.70 -7.93
N LEU A 89 4.79 1.20 -6.71
CA LEU A 89 4.69 -0.23 -6.41
C LEU A 89 3.32 -0.78 -6.84
N ALA A 90 2.22 -0.14 -6.43
CA ALA A 90 0.87 -0.58 -6.81
C ALA A 90 0.68 -0.62 -8.33
N ARG A 91 1.12 0.42 -9.06
CA ARG A 91 1.01 0.47 -10.52
C ARG A 91 1.79 -0.65 -11.21
N ILE A 92 3.00 -0.97 -10.73
CA ILE A 92 3.77 -2.09 -11.29
C ILE A 92 3.07 -3.42 -11.02
N LEU A 93 2.52 -3.62 -9.82
CA LEU A 93 1.79 -4.82 -9.45
C LEU A 93 0.52 -5.01 -10.29
N GLU A 94 -0.27 -3.95 -10.47
CA GLU A 94 -1.47 -3.94 -11.32
C GLU A 94 -1.15 -4.32 -12.76
N LEU A 95 -0.09 -3.72 -13.34
CA LEU A 95 0.39 -4.06 -14.69
C LEU A 95 0.84 -5.53 -14.82
N LYS A 96 1.25 -6.16 -13.72
CA LYS A 96 1.56 -7.60 -13.66
C LYS A 96 0.35 -8.49 -13.32
N GLY A 97 -0.84 -7.90 -13.23
CA GLY A 97 -2.09 -8.60 -12.95
C GLY A 97 -2.29 -8.93 -11.47
N ILE A 98 -1.57 -8.25 -10.57
CA ILE A 98 -1.69 -8.44 -9.12
C ILE A 98 -2.69 -7.44 -8.57
N TRP A 99 -3.68 -7.96 -7.85
CA TRP A 99 -4.65 -7.19 -7.09
C TRP A 99 -3.98 -6.58 -5.87
N CYS A 100 -4.02 -5.25 -5.76
CA CYS A 100 -3.49 -4.52 -4.63
C CYS A 100 -4.28 -3.22 -4.40
N ALA A 101 -4.10 -2.60 -3.22
CA ALA A 101 -4.63 -1.29 -2.91
C ALA A 101 -3.62 -0.46 -2.13
N CYS A 102 -3.44 0.80 -2.50
CA CYS A 102 -2.69 1.75 -1.68
C CYS A 102 -3.51 2.15 -0.46
N ILE A 103 -2.93 1.98 0.73
CA ILE A 103 -3.52 2.35 2.00
C ILE A 103 -2.69 3.47 2.61
N LYS A 104 -3.37 4.43 3.23
CA LYS A 104 -2.75 5.49 4.02
C LYS A 104 -3.30 5.42 5.44
N GLY A 105 -2.45 5.65 6.43
CA GLY A 105 -2.89 5.62 7.82
C GLY A 105 -1.82 6.06 8.80
N SER A 106 -2.16 6.02 10.08
CA SER A 106 -1.22 6.30 11.16
C SER A 106 -0.30 5.10 11.41
N CYS A 107 0.94 5.36 11.82
CA CYS A 107 1.93 4.33 12.15
C CYS A 107 2.64 4.68 13.46
N THR A 108 2.80 3.67 14.32
CA THR A 108 3.64 3.76 15.52
C THR A 108 4.80 2.81 15.37
N ILE A 109 6.02 3.31 15.58
CA ILE A 109 7.24 2.50 15.57
C ILE A 109 7.82 2.47 16.97
N ASP A 110 7.72 1.30 17.60
CA ASP A 110 8.38 1.01 18.86
C ASP A 110 9.77 0.42 18.61
N PHE A 111 10.75 0.91 19.37
CA PHE A 111 12.13 0.44 19.27
C PHE A 111 12.48 -0.49 20.43
N PRO A 112 13.32 -1.51 20.21
CA PRO A 112 13.84 -2.33 21.30
C PRO A 112 14.55 -1.46 22.33
N GLN A 113 14.33 -1.71 23.62
CA GLN A 113 14.90 -0.92 24.72
C GLN A 113 16.43 -0.73 24.60
N LYS A 114 17.14 -1.75 24.10
CA LYS A 114 18.60 -1.73 23.89
C LYS A 114 19.09 -0.67 22.88
N SER A 115 18.20 -0.16 22.03
CA SER A 115 18.55 0.88 21.06
C SER A 115 18.65 2.27 21.68
N ASN A 116 18.11 2.48 22.89
CA ASN A 116 17.91 3.80 23.52
C ASN A 116 17.15 4.81 22.64
N GLU A 117 16.38 4.33 21.66
CA GLU A 117 15.57 5.18 20.78
C GLU A 117 14.17 5.37 21.35
N LYS A 118 13.61 6.57 21.13
CA LYS A 118 12.22 6.89 21.51
C LYS A 118 11.24 6.41 20.43
N THR A 119 10.09 5.89 20.86
CA THR A 119 8.95 5.59 19.98
C THR A 119 8.67 6.76 19.05
N THR A 120 8.45 6.44 17.77
CA THR A 120 8.13 7.44 16.74
C THR A 120 6.68 7.26 16.32
N TYR A 121 5.96 8.38 16.23
CA TYR A 121 4.56 8.40 15.86
C TYR A 121 4.37 9.17 14.55
N PHE A 122 3.65 8.56 13.63
CA PHE A 122 3.20 9.15 12.38
C PHE A 122 1.67 9.23 12.44
N TRP A 123 1.13 10.37 12.85
CA TRP A 123 -0.31 10.56 13.01
C TRP A 123 -0.95 11.09 11.73
N SER A 124 -2.12 10.54 11.39
CA SER A 124 -3.05 11.17 10.45
C SER A 124 -4.01 12.06 11.23
N SER A 125 -4.40 13.21 10.65
CA SER A 125 -5.39 14.13 11.23
C SER A 125 -6.44 14.47 10.18
N ASP A 126 -7.71 14.50 10.58
CA ASP A 126 -8.84 14.83 9.71
C ASP A 126 -8.99 16.35 9.48
N HIS A 127 -8.31 17.16 10.29
CA HIS A 127 -8.39 18.62 10.27
C HIS A 127 -6.99 19.26 10.29
N GLY A 128 -6.81 20.32 9.52
CA GLY A 128 -5.55 21.06 9.35
C GLY A 128 -4.73 20.63 8.13
N GLU A 129 -3.58 21.28 7.91
CA GLU A 129 -2.63 20.85 6.88
C GLU A 129 -1.75 19.72 7.42
N PHE A 130 -2.15 18.47 7.15
CA PHE A 130 -1.38 17.30 7.53
C PHE A 130 -1.12 16.41 6.32
N THR A 131 0.14 16.04 6.13
CA THR A 131 0.52 14.96 5.22
C THR A 131 0.03 13.62 5.77
N ALA A 132 -0.23 12.64 4.89
CA ALA A 132 -0.55 11.29 5.33
C ALA A 132 0.50 10.79 6.34
N GLY A 133 0.06 10.18 7.44
CA GLY A 133 0.99 9.67 8.46
C GLY A 133 2.00 8.71 7.82
N HIS A 134 1.48 7.71 7.10
CA HIS A 134 2.29 6.81 6.28
C HIS A 134 1.45 6.17 5.17
N ALA A 135 2.11 5.62 4.14
CA ALA A 135 1.46 4.92 3.03
C ALA A 135 2.16 3.58 2.74
N TRP A 136 1.36 2.56 2.44
CA TRP A 136 1.81 1.22 2.10
C TRP A 136 0.85 0.55 1.11
N VAL A 137 1.22 -0.62 0.60
CA VAL A 137 0.38 -1.40 -0.31
C VAL A 137 -0.18 -2.62 0.42
N PHE A 138 -1.49 -2.81 0.35
CA PHE A 138 -2.14 -4.09 0.66
C PHE A 138 -2.11 -4.94 -0.62
N ALA A 139 -1.48 -6.13 -0.59
CA ALA A 139 -1.35 -6.98 -1.78
C ALA A 139 -1.28 -8.48 -1.38
N PRO A 140 -2.39 -9.23 -1.50
CA PRO A 140 -2.41 -10.65 -1.18
C PRO A 140 -1.33 -11.45 -1.94
N PRO A 141 -0.63 -12.40 -1.27
CA PRO A 141 -0.91 -12.93 0.07
C PRO A 141 -0.46 -12.05 1.24
N PHE A 142 0.32 -11.00 1.00
CA PHE A 142 0.81 -10.14 2.06
C PHE A 142 -0.28 -9.14 2.50
N SER A 143 -0.50 -9.04 3.81
CA SER A 143 -1.40 -8.01 4.34
C SER A 143 -0.82 -6.60 4.18
N ILE A 144 0.51 -6.45 4.27
CA ILE A 144 1.19 -5.17 4.13
C ILE A 144 2.50 -5.39 3.38
N VAL A 145 2.71 -4.62 2.31
CA VAL A 145 3.96 -4.49 1.57
C VAL A 145 4.42 -3.04 1.70
N ASP A 146 5.53 -2.86 2.41
CA ASP A 146 6.09 -1.55 2.69
C ASP A 146 7.61 -1.57 2.51
N ILE A 147 8.08 -0.81 1.53
CA ILE A 147 9.48 -0.70 1.17
C ILE A 147 10.11 0.61 1.62
N SER A 148 9.38 1.44 2.36
CA SER A 148 9.73 2.83 2.67
C SER A 148 9.80 3.14 4.17
N LEU A 149 9.20 2.31 5.03
CA LEU A 149 9.18 2.52 6.48
C LEU A 149 10.58 2.62 7.08
N LYS A 150 11.54 1.87 6.53
CA LYS A 150 12.95 1.85 6.94
C LYS A 150 13.70 3.13 6.55
N GLN A 151 13.15 3.90 5.61
CA GLN A 151 13.73 5.10 5.01
C GLN A 151 13.02 6.38 5.47
N GLN A 152 12.03 6.27 6.37
CA GLN A 152 11.39 7.44 6.96
C GLN A 152 12.38 8.22 7.84
N LEU A 153 12.23 9.55 7.82
CA LEU A 153 13.01 10.43 8.67
C LEU A 153 12.56 10.23 10.12
N TYR A 154 13.46 9.68 10.92
CA TYR A 154 13.19 9.48 12.33
C TYR A 154 13.70 10.67 13.15
N THR A 155 12.92 11.11 14.15
CA THR A 155 13.31 12.22 15.04
C THR A 155 14.44 11.83 16.00
N GLY A 156 15.61 12.50 15.97
CA GLY A 156 16.73 12.28 16.91
C GLY A 156 18.09 11.97 16.24
N THR A 157 19.08 11.50 17.00
CA THR A 157 20.42 11.05 16.54
C THR A 157 20.40 9.72 15.78
N LYS A 158 19.34 9.48 15.02
CA LYS A 158 18.96 8.17 14.51
C LYS A 158 19.82 7.81 13.30
N LYS A 159 20.78 6.90 13.50
CA LYS A 159 21.48 6.24 12.40
C LYS A 159 20.52 5.30 11.69
N ILE A 160 20.58 5.28 10.36
CA ILE A 160 19.88 4.34 9.47
C ILE A 160 19.88 2.96 10.13
N ILE A 161 18.71 2.47 10.51
CA ILE A 161 18.59 1.17 11.17
C ILE A 161 18.92 0.12 10.13
N SER A 162 20.11 -0.47 10.21
CA SER A 162 20.46 -1.70 9.50
C SER A 162 19.67 -2.86 10.10
N LEU A 163 18.38 -2.98 9.79
CA LEU A 163 17.67 -4.24 9.95
C LEU A 163 18.27 -5.23 8.94
N LYS A 164 19.15 -6.12 9.43
CA LYS A 164 19.47 -7.37 8.75
C LYS A 164 18.23 -8.25 8.86
N LEU A 165 17.38 -8.25 7.84
CA LEU A 165 16.43 -9.32 7.65
C LEU A 165 17.23 -10.49 7.06
N SER A 166 17.60 -11.44 7.92
CA SER A 166 17.93 -12.79 7.50
C SER A 166 16.62 -13.45 7.10
N TRP A 167 16.43 -13.62 5.79
CA TRP A 167 15.42 -14.50 5.20
C TRP A 167 15.96 -15.93 5.22
#